data_AF-A0A2A6PK32-F1
#
_entry.id   AF-A0A2A6PK32-F1
#
_cell.length_a   1.000
_cell.length_b   1.000
_cell.length_c   1.000
_cell.angle_alpha   90.00
_cell.angle_beta   90.00
_cell.angle_gamma   90.00
#
_symmetry.space_group_name_H-M   'P 1'
#
loop_
_entity.id
_entity.type
_entity.pdbx_description
1 polymer ?
#
loop_
_entity_poly.entity_id
_entity_poly.type
_entity_poly.pdbx_seq_one_letter_code
_entity_poly.pdbx_strand_id
1 'polypeptide(L)'
;MLDKEPLWFPSRNRFAYNPAIPDRQLWAIGMVATQWSMTEWLLEAEIRKLAGANSELIEKHKALRSLRERLDFFENRIQETSQEPLRSRASSFVGRIRNLSSKRNEILHRMWGGGMPSGDSWNNPEDYPETDAALLRQHRDKYKAKSDDASATIHWRLTFSETRKIAVEISALNRDFIMLFMSDQS
;
A
#
# COMPACT_ATOMS: atom_id res chain seq x y z
N MET A 1 18.74 -19.79 19.00
CA MET A 1 20.00 -19.15 18.57
C MET A 1 19.77 -18.51 17.21
N LEU A 2 19.30 -17.26 17.19
CA LEU A 2 19.20 -16.40 15.99
C LEU A 2 20.27 -15.30 16.08
N ASP A 3 21.48 -15.68 16.51
CA ASP A 3 22.62 -14.77 16.76
C ASP A 3 23.58 -14.71 15.57
N LYS A 4 23.08 -14.81 14.34
CA LYS A 4 23.95 -14.83 13.16
C LYS A 4 23.60 -13.71 12.21
N GLU A 5 24.40 -12.65 12.38
CA GLU A 5 24.63 -11.52 11.50
C GLU A 5 23.45 -10.56 11.26
N PRO A 6 23.61 -9.25 11.50
CA PRO A 6 22.61 -8.27 11.10
C PRO A 6 22.45 -8.37 9.58
N LEU A 7 21.20 -8.55 9.11
CA LEU A 7 20.84 -8.57 7.69
C LEU A 7 21.52 -7.40 6.96
N TRP A 8 22.56 -7.71 6.19
CA TRP A 8 23.33 -6.73 5.45
C TRP A 8 22.62 -6.44 4.14
N PHE A 9 22.12 -5.22 3.99
CA PHE A 9 21.49 -4.74 2.76
C PHE A 9 22.45 -3.76 2.06
N PRO A 10 23.19 -4.18 1.00
CA PRO A 10 24.20 -3.35 0.36
C PRO A 10 23.67 -2.02 -0.19
N SER A 11 22.38 -1.94 -0.50
CA SER A 11 21.70 -0.72 -0.95
C SER A 11 21.50 0.32 0.15
N ARG A 12 21.42 -0.10 1.43
CA ARG A 12 21.22 0.79 2.58
C ARG A 12 22.51 1.45 3.07
N ASN A 13 23.67 0.84 2.80
CA ASN A 13 24.99 1.39 3.17
C ASN A 13 25.54 2.47 2.21
N ARG A 14 24.74 2.90 1.22
CA ARG A 14 25.11 4.00 0.32
C ARG A 14 24.67 5.37 0.83
N PHE A 15 23.87 5.40 1.89
CA PHE A 15 23.31 6.63 2.44
C PHE A 15 23.86 6.87 3.85
N ALA A 16 24.31 8.09 4.14
CA ALA A 16 24.78 8.50 5.47
C ALA A 16 23.70 8.38 6.57
N TYR A 17 22.45 8.24 6.13
CA TYR A 17 21.27 8.17 6.98
C TYR A 17 20.35 7.05 6.51
N ASN A 18 19.84 6.25 7.45
CA ASN A 18 18.80 5.27 7.18
C ASN A 18 17.44 5.85 7.62
N PRO A 19 16.40 5.84 6.78
CA PRO A 19 15.05 6.18 7.24
C PRO A 19 14.62 5.15 8.28
N ALA A 20 14.39 5.58 9.52
CA ALA A 20 13.81 4.74 10.55
C ALA A 20 12.33 5.06 10.68
N ILE A 21 11.50 4.19 10.13
CA ILE A 21 10.05 4.30 10.27
C ILE A 21 9.68 3.89 11.71
N PRO A 22 8.86 4.67 12.43
CA PRO A 22 8.34 4.27 13.73
C PRO A 22 7.58 2.94 13.63
N ASP A 23 7.71 2.08 14.64
CA ASP A 23 7.06 0.76 14.65
C ASP A 23 5.55 0.84 14.38
N ARG A 24 4.86 1.87 14.90
CA ARG A 24 3.43 2.10 14.64
C ARG A 24 3.13 2.40 13.17
N GLN A 25 3.96 3.22 12.53
CA GLN A 25 3.84 3.55 11.11
C GLN A 25 4.16 2.31 10.25
N LEU A 26 5.19 1.55 10.62
CA LEU A 26 5.56 0.30 9.95
C LEU A 26 4.43 -0.73 10.05
N TRP A 27 3.79 -0.83 11.21
CA TRP A 27 2.61 -1.67 11.42
C TRP A 27 1.43 -1.22 10.53
N ALA A 28 1.13 0.08 10.45
CA ALA A 28 0.04 0.58 9.61
C ALA A 28 0.29 0.32 8.12
N ILE A 29 1.53 0.49 7.65
CA ILE A 29 1.96 0.13 6.30
C ILE A 29 1.77 -1.38 6.06
N GLY A 30 2.19 -2.22 7.02
CA GLY A 30 1.99 -3.66 6.98
C GLY A 30 0.52 -4.04 6.83
N MET A 31 -0.37 -3.40 7.60
CA MET A 31 -1.81 -3.61 7.49
C MET A 31 -2.34 -3.24 6.10
N VAL A 32 -1.90 -2.13 5.51
CA VAL A 32 -2.27 -1.75 4.13
C VAL A 32 -1.82 -2.83 3.14
N ALA A 33 -0.58 -3.32 3.25
CA ALA A 33 -0.06 -4.36 2.37
C ALA A 33 -0.88 -5.66 2.50
N THR A 34 -1.12 -6.14 3.72
CA THR A 34 -1.88 -7.38 3.98
C THR A 34 -3.32 -7.27 3.48
N GLN A 35 -4.02 -6.18 3.83
CA GLN A 35 -5.41 -6.00 3.40
C GLN A 35 -5.51 -5.85 1.88
N TRP A 36 -4.54 -5.20 1.25
CA TRP A 36 -4.51 -5.09 -0.21
C TRP A 36 -4.26 -6.44 -0.91
N SER A 37 -3.35 -7.26 -0.39
CA SER A 37 -3.14 -8.61 -0.93
C SER A 37 -4.41 -9.47 -0.84
N MET A 38 -5.22 -9.29 0.22
CA MET A 38 -6.52 -9.92 0.32
C MET A 38 -7.50 -9.39 -0.75
N THR A 39 -7.52 -8.09 -1.03
CA THR A 39 -8.32 -7.52 -2.13
C THR A 39 -7.95 -8.14 -3.48
N GLU A 40 -6.64 -8.26 -3.76
CA GLU A 40 -6.14 -8.86 -5.00
C GLU A 40 -6.51 -10.34 -5.11
N TRP A 41 -6.41 -11.09 -4.02
CA TRP A 41 -6.82 -12.49 -3.96
C TRP A 41 -8.32 -12.67 -4.19
N LEU A 42 -9.15 -11.84 -3.54
CA LEU A 42 -10.60 -11.85 -3.70
C LEU A 42 -11.01 -11.54 -5.15
N LEU A 43 -10.40 -10.52 -5.76
CA LEU A 43 -10.63 -10.18 -7.17
C LEU A 43 -10.25 -11.34 -8.09
N GLU A 44 -9.08 -11.95 -7.87
CA GLU A 44 -8.61 -13.10 -8.65
C GLU A 44 -9.57 -14.29 -8.54
N ALA A 45 -10.06 -14.59 -7.33
CA ALA A 45 -11.00 -15.67 -7.09
C ALA A 45 -12.32 -15.45 -7.84
N GLU A 46 -12.89 -14.24 -7.77
CA GLU A 46 -14.15 -13.94 -8.47
C GLU A 46 -13.99 -13.89 -9.99
N ILE A 47 -12.86 -13.37 -10.51
CA ILE A 47 -12.59 -13.44 -11.96
C ILE A 47 -12.59 -14.90 -12.44
N ARG A 48 -11.94 -15.80 -11.69
CA ARG A 48 -11.93 -17.24 -12.02
C ARG A 48 -13.32 -17.85 -11.94
N LYS A 49 -14.11 -17.48 -10.94
CA LYS A 49 -15.51 -17.92 -10.80
C LYS A 49 -16.35 -17.48 -12.00
N LEU A 50 -16.23 -16.22 -12.44
CA LEU A 50 -16.95 -15.66 -13.60
C LEU A 50 -16.46 -16.21 -14.95
N ALA A 51 -15.20 -16.68 -15.01
CA ALA A 51 -14.68 -17.41 -16.16
C ALA A 51 -15.19 -18.86 -16.20
N GLY A 52 -15.50 -19.45 -15.05
CA GLY A 52 -15.99 -20.82 -14.94
C GLY A 52 -15.02 -21.83 -15.54
N ALA A 53 -15.53 -22.72 -16.39
CA ALA A 53 -14.72 -23.71 -17.11
C ALA A 53 -14.13 -23.19 -18.45
N ASN A 54 -14.32 -21.91 -18.78
CA ASN A 54 -13.82 -21.37 -20.05
C ASN A 54 -12.32 -21.11 -19.99
N SER A 55 -11.53 -22.02 -20.58
CA SER A 55 -10.07 -21.96 -20.59
C SER A 55 -9.53 -20.72 -21.31
N GLU A 56 -10.21 -20.22 -22.35
CA GLU A 56 -9.74 -19.04 -23.09
C GLU A 56 -9.81 -17.77 -22.23
N LEU A 57 -10.89 -17.62 -21.45
CA LEU A 57 -11.04 -16.49 -20.53
C LEU A 57 -10.01 -16.54 -19.40
N ILE A 58 -9.70 -17.73 -18.89
CA ILE A 58 -8.66 -17.93 -17.87
C ILE A 58 -7.29 -17.54 -18.42
N GLU A 59 -6.93 -17.98 -19.62
CA GLU A 59 -5.65 -17.62 -20.23
C GLU A 59 -5.56 -16.13 -20.56
N LYS A 60 -6.66 -15.53 -21.06
CA LYS A 60 -6.74 -14.09 -21.28
C LYS A 60 -6.49 -13.31 -19.99
N HIS A 61 -7.09 -13.74 -18.88
CA HIS A 61 -6.87 -13.14 -17.57
C HIS A 61 -5.43 -13.28 -17.07
N LYS A 62 -4.84 -14.48 -17.20
CA LYS A 62 -3.43 -14.73 -16.83
C LYS A 62 -2.43 -13.84 -17.60
N ALA A 63 -2.78 -13.45 -18.82
CA ALA A 63 -1.96 -12.54 -19.61
C ALA A 63 -1.95 -11.09 -19.08
N LEU A 64 -2.93 -10.70 -18.26
CA LEU A 64 -3.07 -9.34 -17.74
C LEU A 64 -2.05 -9.05 -16.62
N ARG A 65 -1.27 -7.99 -16.82
CA ARG A 65 -0.13 -7.64 -15.94
C ARG A 65 -0.49 -6.56 -14.94
N SER A 66 -1.32 -5.60 -15.31
CA SER A 66 -1.70 -4.50 -14.43
C SER A 66 -3.02 -4.79 -13.72
N LEU A 67 -3.15 -4.26 -12.50
CA LEU A 67 -4.43 -4.30 -11.78
C LEU A 67 -5.53 -3.59 -12.58
N ARG A 68 -5.20 -2.50 -13.28
CA ARG A 68 -6.16 -1.75 -14.10
C ARG A 68 -6.79 -2.65 -15.17
N GLU A 69 -5.97 -3.36 -15.94
CA GLU A 69 -6.46 -4.29 -16.96
C GLU A 69 -7.33 -5.40 -16.35
N ARG A 70 -6.95 -5.93 -15.19
CA ARG A 70 -7.73 -6.95 -14.48
C ARG A 70 -9.08 -6.42 -13.99
N LEU A 71 -9.13 -5.17 -13.54
CA LEU A 71 -10.38 -4.51 -13.13
C LEU A 71 -11.29 -4.24 -14.33
N ASP A 72 -10.72 -3.80 -15.45
CA ASP A 72 -11.48 -3.59 -16.68
C ASP A 72 -12.03 -4.93 -17.21
N PHE A 73 -11.23 -5.99 -17.16
CA PHE A 73 -11.67 -7.35 -17.49
C PHE A 73 -12.80 -7.82 -16.55
N PHE A 74 -12.63 -7.65 -15.23
CA PHE A 74 -13.63 -8.03 -14.23
C PHE A 74 -14.95 -7.28 -14.43
N GLU A 75 -14.88 -5.96 -14.64
CA GLU A 75 -16.05 -5.12 -14.89
C GLU A 75 -16.82 -5.57 -16.14
N ASN A 76 -16.12 -5.86 -17.25
CA ASN A 76 -16.74 -6.39 -18.45
C ASN A 76 -17.43 -7.74 -18.19
N ARG A 77 -16.78 -8.65 -17.45
CA ARG A 77 -17.36 -9.95 -17.10
C ARG A 77 -18.60 -9.81 -16.23
N ILE A 78 -18.60 -8.92 -15.25
CA ILE A 78 -19.79 -8.61 -14.44
C ILE A 78 -20.92 -8.10 -15.33
N GLN A 79 -20.64 -7.17 -16.25
CA GLN A 79 -21.65 -6.60 -17.15
C GLN A 79 -22.28 -7.66 -18.07
N GLU A 80 -21.48 -8.62 -18.54
CA GLU A 80 -21.93 -9.71 -19.42
C GLU A 80 -22.70 -10.82 -18.71
N THR A 81 -22.39 -11.10 -17.43
CA THR A 81 -22.83 -12.34 -16.75
C THR A 81 -23.71 -12.12 -15.53
N SER A 82 -23.66 -10.95 -14.89
CA SER A 82 -24.39 -10.67 -13.66
C SER A 82 -25.69 -9.92 -13.93
N GLN A 83 -26.74 -10.24 -13.17
CA GLN A 83 -28.02 -9.53 -13.21
C GLN A 83 -28.06 -8.38 -12.17
N GLU A 84 -29.08 -7.53 -12.23
CA GLU A 84 -29.33 -6.57 -11.16
C GLU A 84 -29.88 -7.28 -9.91
N PRO A 85 -29.56 -6.83 -8.68
CA PRO A 85 -28.78 -5.62 -8.35
C PRO A 85 -27.26 -5.86 -8.24
N LEU A 86 -26.78 -7.09 -8.47
CA LEU A 86 -25.37 -7.44 -8.30
C LEU A 86 -24.48 -6.62 -9.25
N ARG A 87 -24.88 -6.50 -10.52
CA ARG A 87 -24.12 -5.78 -11.54
C ARG A 87 -23.78 -4.35 -11.14
N SER A 88 -24.78 -3.56 -10.75
CA SER A 88 -24.58 -2.16 -10.33
C SER A 88 -23.74 -2.03 -9.06
N ARG A 89 -23.95 -2.91 -8.07
CA ARG A 89 -23.17 -2.95 -6.83
C ARG A 89 -21.71 -3.33 -7.08
N ALA A 90 -21.46 -4.30 -7.94
CA ALA A 90 -20.12 -4.75 -8.30
C ALA A 90 -19.36 -3.69 -9.13
N SER A 91 -20.02 -2.97 -10.04
CA SER A 91 -19.40 -1.82 -10.73
C SER A 91 -19.01 -0.70 -9.76
N SER A 92 -19.84 -0.39 -8.75
CA SER A 92 -19.46 0.56 -7.69
C SER A 92 -18.21 0.10 -6.93
N PHE A 93 -18.10 -1.21 -6.70
CA PHE A 93 -16.93 -1.81 -6.04
C PHE A 93 -15.64 -1.63 -6.85
N VAL A 94 -15.68 -1.83 -8.17
CA VAL A 94 -14.54 -1.59 -9.06
C VAL A 94 -14.05 -0.15 -8.94
N GLY A 95 -14.97 0.83 -8.89
CA GLY A 95 -14.65 2.23 -8.65
C GLY A 95 -13.91 2.47 -7.32
N ARG A 96 -14.34 1.80 -6.24
CA ARG A 96 -13.68 1.87 -4.93
C ARG A 96 -12.26 1.28 -4.96
N ILE A 97 -12.05 0.14 -5.63
CA ILE A 97 -10.71 -0.46 -5.77
C ILE A 97 -9.78 0.51 -6.52
N ARG A 98 -10.23 1.10 -7.64
CA ARG A 98 -9.43 2.05 -8.42
C ARG A 98 -8.96 3.23 -7.54
N ASN A 99 -9.86 3.78 -6.72
CA ASN A 99 -9.54 4.87 -5.79
C ASN A 99 -8.52 4.43 -4.71
N LEU A 100 -8.74 3.28 -4.07
CA LEU A 100 -7.84 2.80 -3.02
C LEU A 100 -6.47 2.34 -3.55
N SER A 101 -6.38 1.90 -4.81
CA SER A 101 -5.13 1.51 -5.45
C SER A 101 -4.12 2.65 -5.51
N SER A 102 -4.56 3.88 -5.77
CA SER A 102 -3.68 5.04 -5.83
C SER A 102 -3.11 5.35 -4.44
N LYS A 103 -3.96 5.38 -3.41
CA LYS A 103 -3.56 5.56 -2.00
C LYS A 103 -2.60 4.48 -1.52
N ARG A 104 -2.86 3.21 -1.87
CA ARG A 104 -1.96 2.09 -1.57
C ARG A 104 -0.60 2.27 -2.23
N ASN A 105 -0.56 2.65 -3.50
CA ASN A 105 0.70 2.87 -4.21
C ASN A 105 1.49 4.04 -3.62
N GLU A 106 0.80 5.09 -3.16
CA GLU A 106 1.43 6.18 -2.43
C GLU A 106 2.10 5.69 -1.14
N ILE A 107 1.38 4.93 -0.32
CA ILE A 107 1.90 4.38 0.94
C ILE A 107 3.08 3.43 0.70
N LEU A 108 2.96 2.50 -0.25
CA LEU A 108 3.95 1.44 -0.45
C LEU A 108 5.16 1.86 -1.26
N HIS A 109 5.06 2.87 -2.12
CA HIS A 109 6.15 3.24 -3.04
C HIS A 109 6.65 4.67 -2.88
N ARG A 110 5.80 5.62 -2.47
CA ARG A 110 6.19 7.05 -2.41
C ARG A 110 6.72 7.50 -1.06
N MET A 111 6.58 6.71 -0.01
CA MET A 111 6.98 7.17 1.32
C MET A 111 8.43 6.83 1.73
N TRP A 112 9.27 6.37 0.81
CA TRP A 112 10.62 5.88 1.16
C TRP A 112 11.77 6.81 0.76
N GLY A 113 11.46 7.94 0.10
CA GLY A 113 12.41 8.99 -0.21
C GLY A 113 11.81 10.32 0.20
N GLY A 114 12.42 10.98 1.19
CA GLY A 114 11.98 12.29 1.65
C GLY A 114 11.85 13.24 0.46
N GLY A 115 10.63 13.67 0.17
CA GLY A 115 10.43 14.90 -0.56
C GLY A 115 10.93 16.01 0.34
N MET A 116 12.13 16.52 0.07
CA MET A 116 12.48 17.83 0.60
C MET A 116 11.50 18.83 -0.02
N PRO A 117 10.74 19.60 0.77
CA PRO A 117 10.05 20.76 0.25
C PRO A 117 11.09 21.66 -0.39
N SER A 118 10.87 22.07 -1.64
CA SER A 118 11.65 23.14 -2.25
C SER A 118 11.24 24.46 -1.59
N GLY A 119 11.75 24.75 -0.38
CA GLY A 119 11.53 26.04 0.27
C GLY A 119 11.67 26.17 1.79
N ASP A 120 11.54 25.10 2.60
CA ASP A 120 11.27 25.30 4.04
C ASP A 120 12.50 25.16 4.97
N SER A 121 12.78 26.25 5.67
CA SER A 121 13.85 26.44 6.66
C SER A 121 13.50 25.86 8.02
N TRP A 122 13.90 24.61 8.26
CA TRP A 122 14.76 24.15 9.36
C TRP A 122 14.77 24.74 10.80
N ASN A 123 13.80 25.50 11.31
CA ASN A 123 13.91 26.04 12.69
C ASN A 123 12.58 26.27 13.45
N ASN A 124 11.71 25.27 13.63
CA ASN A 124 10.69 25.40 14.68
C ASN A 124 10.21 24.06 15.28
N PRO A 125 10.84 23.56 16.36
CA PRO A 125 10.56 22.24 16.93
C PRO A 125 9.32 22.16 17.86
N GLU A 126 8.57 23.24 18.07
CA GLU A 126 7.44 23.24 19.03
C GLU A 126 6.07 22.84 18.44
N ASP A 127 5.97 22.60 17.12
CA ASP A 127 4.68 22.37 16.43
C ASP A 127 4.46 20.94 15.86
N TYR A 128 5.32 19.96 16.15
CA TYR A 128 5.26 18.67 15.41
C TYR A 128 4.36 17.60 16.08
N PRO A 129 3.26 17.17 15.43
CA PRO A 129 2.35 16.17 15.98
C PRO A 129 2.76 14.75 15.57
N GLU A 130 3.14 13.90 16.53
CA GLU A 130 3.20 12.42 16.44
C GLU A 130 3.91 11.79 15.20
N THR A 131 4.77 12.50 14.47
CA THR A 131 5.34 12.03 13.18
C THR A 131 6.86 12.02 13.13
N ASP A 132 7.56 11.36 14.05
CA ASP A 132 9.02 11.31 13.94
C ASP A 132 9.51 9.96 13.46
N ALA A 133 9.65 9.81 12.13
CA ALA A 133 10.78 9.02 11.66
C ALA A 133 12.04 9.84 11.85
N ALA A 134 12.95 9.33 12.67
CA ALA A 134 14.31 9.82 12.66
C ALA A 134 15.06 9.21 11.48
N LEU A 135 15.91 10.01 10.82
CA LEU A 135 17.03 9.46 10.09
C LEU A 135 18.02 8.88 11.11
N LEU A 136 18.05 7.56 11.27
CA LEU A 136 19.06 6.93 12.11
C LEU A 136 20.41 6.98 11.39
N ARG A 137 21.38 7.64 12.01
CA ARG A 137 22.78 7.57 11.58
C ARG A 137 23.24 6.12 11.62
N GLN A 138 24.00 5.72 10.60
CA GLN A 138 24.63 4.41 10.64
C GLN A 138 25.65 4.36 11.79
N HIS A 139 25.51 3.38 12.69
CA HIS A 139 26.30 3.23 13.93
C HIS A 139 27.83 3.12 13.69
N ARG A 140 28.31 3.08 12.45
CA ARG A 140 29.72 2.91 12.10
C ARG A 140 30.45 4.20 11.69
N ASP A 141 29.75 5.31 11.47
CA ASP A 141 30.41 6.53 11.03
C ASP A 141 30.89 7.37 12.22
N LYS A 142 32.14 7.11 12.64
CA LYS A 142 32.95 8.03 13.46
C LYS A 142 33.37 9.30 12.69
N TYR A 143 32.62 9.71 11.67
CA TYR A 143 32.87 10.96 10.97
C TYR A 143 32.28 12.11 11.78
N LYS A 144 33.18 12.93 12.34
CA LYS A 144 32.86 14.23 12.94
C LYS A 144 32.26 15.13 11.85
N ALA A 145 30.95 15.10 11.68
CA ALA A 145 30.26 16.14 10.92
C ALA A 145 30.41 17.44 11.71
N LYS A 146 31.08 18.43 11.11
CA LYS A 146 31.29 19.78 11.66
C LYS A 146 30.13 20.74 11.34
N SER A 147 28.93 20.26 11.04
CA SER A 147 27.77 21.14 10.83
C SER A 147 26.62 20.76 11.76
N ASP A 148 26.02 21.79 12.33
CA ASP A 148 24.78 21.73 13.12
C ASP A 148 23.56 21.24 12.29
N ASP A 149 23.73 21.03 10.97
CA ASP A 149 22.70 20.62 10.00
C ASP A 149 22.43 19.10 9.95
N ALA A 150 22.96 18.32 10.88
CA ALA A 150 23.08 16.87 10.69
C ALA A 150 21.87 16.02 11.15
N SER A 151 20.69 16.64 11.29
CA SER A 151 19.42 16.00 11.63
C SER A 151 18.35 16.30 10.58
N ALA A 152 18.45 15.75 9.37
CA ALA A 152 17.40 15.94 8.37
C ALA A 152 16.11 15.25 8.80
N THR A 153 15.12 16.06 9.20
CA THR A 153 13.78 15.59 9.54
C THR A 153 13.11 15.11 8.26
N ILE A 154 12.84 13.80 8.17
CA ILE A 154 11.99 13.27 7.09
C ILE A 154 10.55 13.47 7.53
N HIS A 155 9.86 14.37 6.84
CA HIS A 155 8.42 14.50 7.00
C HIS A 155 7.72 13.43 6.17
N TRP A 156 6.89 12.62 6.82
CA TRP A 156 5.97 11.74 6.12
C TRP A 156 4.82 12.58 5.59
N ARG A 157 4.50 12.40 4.31
CA ARG A 157 3.31 13.01 3.73
C ARG A 157 2.02 12.49 4.36
N LEU A 158 2.03 11.24 4.85
CA LEU A 158 0.88 10.61 5.51
C LEU A 158 1.25 10.22 6.95
N THR A 159 0.43 10.67 7.89
CA THR A 159 0.53 10.34 9.30
C THR A 159 0.16 8.87 9.57
N PHE A 160 0.48 8.38 10.77
CA PHE A 160 -0.01 7.08 11.26
C PHE A 160 -1.53 7.00 11.21
N SER A 161 -2.22 8.06 11.64
CA SER A 161 -3.68 8.12 11.66
C SER A 161 -4.27 7.98 10.25
N GLU A 162 -3.70 8.66 9.26
CA GLU A 162 -4.16 8.57 7.86
C GLU A 162 -3.84 7.21 7.24
N THR A 163 -2.66 6.67 7.50
CA THR A 163 -2.26 5.34 7.00
C THR A 163 -3.18 4.26 7.58
N ARG A 164 -3.47 4.34 8.89
CA ARG A 164 -4.42 3.46 9.58
C ARG A 164 -5.83 3.61 9.02
N LYS A 165 -6.30 4.83 8.74
CA LYS A 165 -7.61 5.07 8.12
C LYS A 165 -7.71 4.37 6.76
N ILE A 166 -6.67 4.47 5.93
CA ILE A 166 -6.62 3.78 4.63
C ILE A 166 -6.64 2.26 4.81
N ALA A 167 -5.91 1.71 5.79
CA ALA A 167 -5.97 0.27 6.10
C ALA A 167 -7.38 -0.19 6.48
N VAL A 168 -8.11 0.61 7.27
CA VAL A 168 -9.51 0.36 7.65
C VAL A 168 -10.44 0.45 6.43
N GLU A 169 -10.25 1.43 5.55
CA GLU A 169 -11.02 1.56 4.29
C GLU A 169 -10.84 0.32 3.38
N ILE A 170 -9.62 -0.21 3.25
CA ILE A 170 -9.35 -1.44 2.48
C ILE A 170 -9.94 -2.66 3.18
N SER A 171 -9.86 -2.74 4.51
CA SER A 171 -10.49 -3.85 5.26
C SER A 171 -12.01 -3.86 5.11
N ALA A 172 -12.65 -2.69 5.18
CA ALA A 172 -14.08 -2.54 4.91
C ALA A 172 -14.43 -2.93 3.47
N LEU A 173 -13.60 -2.52 2.50
CA LEU A 173 -13.72 -2.96 1.11
C LEU A 173 -13.71 -4.50 1.01
N ASN A 174 -12.75 -5.19 1.63
CA ASN A 174 -12.68 -6.66 1.61
C ASN A 174 -13.94 -7.32 2.19
N ARG A 175 -14.42 -6.82 3.33
CA ARG A 175 -15.67 -7.31 3.94
C ARG A 175 -16.86 -7.11 3.00
N ASP A 176 -17.01 -5.92 2.45
CA ASP A 176 -18.14 -5.59 1.56
C ASP A 176 -18.10 -6.45 0.28
N PHE A 177 -16.90 -6.76 -0.24
CA PHE A 177 -16.73 -7.66 -1.38
C PHE A 177 -17.22 -9.07 -1.08
N ILE A 178 -16.76 -9.63 0.05
CA ILE A 178 -17.15 -10.97 0.49
C ILE A 178 -18.66 -11.03 0.63
N MET A 179 -19.27 -10.05 1.30
CA MET A 179 -20.72 -10.00 1.47
C MET A 179 -21.46 -9.96 0.12
N LEU A 180 -20.95 -9.19 -0.84
CA LEU A 180 -21.57 -9.05 -2.16
C LEU A 180 -21.59 -10.37 -2.95
N PHE A 181 -20.48 -11.11 -2.96
CA PHE A 181 -20.33 -12.31 -3.80
C PHE A 181 -20.62 -13.64 -3.07
N MET A 182 -20.74 -13.61 -1.73
CA MET A 182 -21.27 -14.73 -0.96
C MET A 182 -22.81 -14.79 -0.97
N SER A 183 -23.49 -13.65 -0.95
CA SER A 183 -24.96 -13.60 -0.95
C SER A 183 -25.61 -14.04 -2.27
N ASP A 184 -24.83 -14.11 -3.35
CA ASP A 184 -25.31 -14.47 -4.69
C ASP A 184 -25.22 -15.99 -4.97
N GLN A 185 -24.74 -16.78 -4.00
CA GLN A 185 -24.62 -18.24 -4.12
C GLN A 185 -25.80 -19.01 -3.49
N SER A 186 -26.77 -18.31 -2.92
CA SER A 186 -28.00 -18.86 -2.33
C SER A 186 -29.20 -18.60 -3.22
#